data_AF-A0A1F9AD14-F1
#
_entry.id   AF-A0A1F9AD14-F1
#
_cell.length_a   1.000
_cell.length_b   1.000
_cell.length_c   1.000
_cell.angle_alpha   90.00
_cell.angle_beta   90.00
_cell.angle_gamma   90.00
#
_symmetry.space_group_name_H-M   'P 1'
#
loop_
_entity.id
_entity.type
_entity.pdbx_description
1 polymer ?
#
loop_
_entity_poly.entity_id
_entity_poly.type
_entity_poly.pdbx_seq_one_letter_code
_entity_poly.pdbx_strand_id
1 'polypeptide(L)'
;MESSEKGLLEIDGSFGEGGGQILRTGLAVSAVAKRALKIHHIRAARRNPGLQPQHLKAAESLAQITRARVEGLRIGSDTVTFAPQEIIPGEYRFEIGTAGSVTLLLQALLPPLVFSSGRSRVTLVGGTHVPWSPPFHYLKEVFLPTLRLMGIGIEVELSRWGWYPKGGGVVDVKIEPNSDVKPLSLTHRGRLKKIRGLSAISNLPGHVAHRQRDYALRRIARDTSATVEIEILQDAPAIGQGSFLFLVAESENGVAGFSSLGRRGKPAEEVAKEAVECLEEYLGSDGCVDPFLADQLVPFMGLAQADFSFTTTRITEHLLTNLWVVQQFFNLNVLTSGKKGGPGRIELRFLKKPRNL
;
A
#
# COMPACT_ATOMS: atom_id res chain seq x y z
N MET A 1 -5.82 30.39 20.67
CA MET A 1 -4.64 30.15 21.52
C MET A 1 -4.81 28.81 22.19
N GLU A 2 -4.18 27.78 21.61
CA GLU A 2 -3.62 26.58 22.26
C GLU A 2 -2.99 25.73 21.14
N SER A 3 -1.97 26.28 20.46
CA SER A 3 -1.04 25.46 19.69
C SER A 3 -0.12 24.78 20.69
N SER A 4 -0.59 23.68 21.28
CA SER A 4 0.31 22.82 22.06
C SER A 4 1.37 22.29 21.10
N GLU A 5 2.60 22.79 21.23
CA GLU A 5 3.78 22.23 20.58
C GLU A 5 3.87 20.76 20.98
N LYS A 6 3.34 19.86 20.16
CA LYS A 6 3.73 18.46 20.23
C LYS A 6 5.21 18.44 19.84
N GLY A 7 6.07 18.32 20.86
CA GLY A 7 7.52 18.30 20.69
C GLY A 7 7.97 17.30 19.62
N LEU A 8 9.17 17.56 19.08
CA LEU A 8 9.84 16.72 18.09
C LEU A 8 9.81 15.25 18.52
N LEU A 9 9.23 14.39 17.69
CA LEU A 9 9.31 12.94 17.87
C LEU A 9 10.58 12.42 17.19
N GLU A 10 11.32 11.54 17.85
CA GLU A 10 12.46 10.85 17.25
C GLU A 10 12.13 9.37 17.03
N ILE A 11 12.45 8.86 15.84
CA ILE A 11 12.23 7.46 15.44
C ILE A 11 13.53 6.87 14.90
N ASP A 12 13.88 5.69 15.38
CA ASP A 12 14.95 4.88 14.80
C ASP A 12 14.46 4.17 13.52
N GLY A 13 14.99 4.59 12.38
CA GLY A 13 14.69 4.05 11.05
C GLY A 13 15.29 2.67 10.77
N SER A 14 16.06 2.11 11.71
CA SER A 14 16.56 0.73 11.66
C SER A 14 15.61 -0.29 12.31
N PHE A 15 14.59 0.17 13.05
CA PHE A 15 13.63 -0.71 13.72
C PHE A 15 12.90 -1.62 12.71
N GLY A 16 12.55 -2.84 13.15
CA GLY A 16 11.80 -3.81 12.36
C GLY A 16 12.46 -4.13 11.01
N GLU A 17 11.76 -3.82 9.91
CA GLU A 17 12.29 -4.08 8.57
C GLU A 17 13.47 -3.19 8.14
N GLY A 18 13.73 -2.09 8.86
CA GLY A 18 14.77 -1.11 8.50
C GLY A 18 14.65 -0.66 7.04
N GLY A 19 13.41 -0.53 6.54
CA GLY A 19 13.08 -0.30 5.13
C GLY A 19 12.55 1.11 4.86
N GLY A 20 12.08 1.34 3.63
CA GLY A 20 11.42 2.60 3.27
C GLY A 20 10.03 2.80 3.90
N GLN A 21 9.46 1.75 4.53
CA GLN A 21 8.15 1.76 5.17
C GLN A 21 8.07 2.79 6.30
N ILE A 22 9.05 2.77 7.23
CA ILE A 22 9.08 3.68 8.39
C ILE A 22 9.08 5.13 7.94
N LEU A 23 9.88 5.46 6.93
CA LEU A 23 9.92 6.81 6.37
C LEU A 23 8.55 7.22 5.81
N ARG A 24 7.94 6.40 4.94
CA ARG A 24 6.66 6.75 4.31
C ARG A 24 5.54 6.88 5.34
N THR A 25 5.38 5.89 6.21
CA THR A 25 4.33 5.89 7.24
C THR A 25 4.58 6.98 8.27
N GLY A 26 5.81 7.12 8.77
CA GLY A 26 6.16 8.11 9.79
C GLY A 26 5.92 9.55 9.31
N LEU A 27 6.38 9.90 8.11
CA LEU A 27 6.16 11.24 7.55
C LEU A 27 4.67 11.51 7.27
N ALA A 28 3.93 10.52 6.75
CA ALA A 28 2.49 10.67 6.49
C ALA A 28 1.69 10.85 7.79
N VAL A 29 1.99 10.07 8.83
CA VAL A 29 1.33 10.19 10.15
C VAL A 29 1.75 11.48 10.85
N SER A 30 3.02 11.88 10.76
CA SER A 30 3.53 13.16 11.26
C SER A 30 2.74 14.34 10.69
N ALA A 31 2.48 14.33 9.38
CA ALA A 31 1.69 15.34 8.69
C ALA A 31 0.28 15.49 9.28
N VAL A 32 -0.46 14.39 9.43
CA VAL A 32 -1.83 14.42 9.96
C VAL A 32 -1.85 14.74 11.46
N ALA A 33 -0.90 14.20 12.23
CA ALA A 33 -0.78 14.43 13.66
C ALA A 33 -0.32 15.86 14.03
N LYS A 34 0.11 16.65 13.03
CA LYS A 34 0.74 17.98 13.15
C LYS A 34 1.89 17.97 14.16
N ARG A 35 2.75 16.94 14.06
CA ARG A 35 3.87 16.72 14.99
C ARG A 35 5.16 16.57 14.23
N ALA A 36 6.16 17.39 14.54
CA ALA A 36 7.48 17.28 13.93
C ALA A 36 8.12 15.91 14.21
N LEU A 37 8.82 15.38 13.22
CA LEU A 37 9.44 14.07 13.26
C LEU A 37 10.89 14.15 12.79
N LYS A 38 11.78 13.51 13.54
CA LYS A 38 13.15 13.22 13.12
C LYS A 38 13.32 11.70 13.02
N ILE A 39 13.72 11.22 11.86
CA ILE A 39 14.07 9.81 11.66
C ILE A 39 15.57 9.74 11.47
N HIS A 40 16.25 8.93 12.27
CA HIS A 40 17.69 8.64 12.16
C HIS A 40 17.91 7.17 11.76
N HIS A 41 19.14 6.78 11.39
CA HIS A 41 19.49 5.43 10.92
C HIS A 41 18.63 4.91 9.75
N ILE A 42 18.23 5.79 8.83
CA ILE A 42 17.37 5.44 7.70
C ILE A 42 18.03 4.33 6.88
N ARG A 43 17.38 3.16 6.86
CA ARG A 43 17.82 1.98 6.09
C ARG A 43 19.23 1.50 6.42
N ALA A 44 19.68 1.68 7.66
CA ALA A 44 21.02 1.31 8.11
C ALA A 44 21.39 -0.17 7.83
N ALA A 45 20.42 -1.09 7.95
CA ALA A 45 20.63 -2.52 7.72
C ALA A 45 20.51 -2.96 6.23
N ARG A 46 20.30 -2.03 5.29
CA ARG A 46 20.15 -2.36 3.86
C ARG A 46 21.49 -2.22 3.14
N ARG A 47 21.67 -3.02 2.08
CA ARG A 47 22.88 -2.99 1.22
C ARG A 47 23.32 -1.58 0.80
N ASN A 48 22.35 -0.73 0.44
CA ASN A 48 22.57 0.68 0.17
C ASN A 48 21.85 1.47 1.27
N PRO A 49 22.50 1.95 2.33
CA PRO A 49 21.87 2.72 3.40
C PRO A 49 21.35 4.09 2.95
N GLY A 50 20.60 4.75 3.83
CA GLY A 50 20.08 6.10 3.64
C GLY A 50 18.94 6.21 2.63
N LEU A 51 18.51 7.45 2.38
CA LEU A 51 17.50 7.79 1.38
C LEU A 51 17.93 7.34 -0.02
N GLN A 52 17.01 6.70 -0.73
CA GLN A 52 17.16 6.33 -2.15
C GLN A 52 16.21 7.21 -2.96
N PRO A 53 16.33 7.26 -4.30
CA PRO A 53 15.49 8.13 -5.13
C PRO A 53 13.99 8.04 -4.83
N GLN A 54 13.43 6.83 -4.66
CA GLN A 54 12.01 6.67 -4.33
C GLN A 54 11.63 7.19 -2.92
N HIS A 55 12.55 7.12 -1.96
CA HIS A 55 12.34 7.57 -0.59
C HIS A 55 12.40 9.09 -0.53
N LEU A 56 13.40 9.66 -1.21
CA LEU A 56 13.56 11.10 -1.37
C LEU A 56 12.31 11.69 -2.02
N LYS A 57 11.85 11.10 -3.14
CA LYS A 57 10.65 11.60 -3.83
C LYS A 57 9.40 11.55 -2.95
N ALA A 58 9.21 10.49 -2.16
CA ALA A 58 8.08 10.41 -1.24
C ALA A 58 8.14 11.53 -0.18
N ALA A 59 9.31 11.78 0.39
CA ALA A 59 9.49 12.80 1.41
C ALA A 59 9.39 14.23 0.85
N GLU A 60 9.92 14.49 -0.36
CA GLU A 60 9.74 15.75 -1.09
C GLU A 60 8.28 16.02 -1.41
N SER A 61 7.57 15.00 -1.90
CA SER A 61 6.14 15.13 -2.26
C SER A 61 5.30 15.40 -1.01
N LEU A 62 5.58 14.71 0.10
CA LEU A 62 4.96 14.97 1.39
C LEU A 62 5.26 16.38 1.89
N ALA A 63 6.51 16.84 1.79
CA ALA A 63 6.89 18.20 2.20
C ALA A 63 6.15 19.25 1.38
N GLN A 64 5.99 19.03 0.07
CA GLN A 64 5.24 19.92 -0.80
C GLN A 64 3.76 20.01 -0.39
N ILE A 65 3.07 18.89 -0.20
CA ILE A 65 1.64 18.91 0.14
C ILE A 65 1.36 19.33 1.59
N THR A 66 2.38 19.42 2.44
CA THR A 66 2.24 19.80 3.87
C THR A 66 2.95 21.09 4.24
N ARG A 67 3.54 21.79 3.26
CA ARG A 67 4.43 22.95 3.45
C ARG A 67 5.50 22.70 4.53
N ALA A 68 5.98 21.46 4.66
CA ALA A 68 6.85 21.09 5.76
C ALA A 68 8.21 21.78 5.65
N ARG A 69 8.76 22.17 6.80
CA ARG A 69 10.19 22.49 6.92
C ARG A 69 10.95 21.17 7.00
N VAL A 70 11.98 21.02 6.19
CA VAL A 70 12.73 19.76 6.08
C VAL A 70 14.23 19.96 6.15
N GLU A 71 14.90 19.03 6.80
CA GLU A 71 16.37 18.93 6.87
C GLU A 71 16.81 17.51 6.50
N GLY A 72 17.98 17.37 5.89
CA GLY A 72 18.51 16.05 5.53
C GLY A 72 17.87 15.40 4.29
N LEU A 73 17.07 16.16 3.53
CA LEU A 73 16.34 15.65 2.37
C LEU A 73 17.23 15.52 1.12
N ARG A 74 18.18 14.59 1.14
CA ARG A 74 19.12 14.31 0.03
C ARG A 74 19.39 12.82 -0.11
N ILE A 75 19.77 12.38 -1.31
CA ILE A 75 20.17 10.97 -1.55
C ILE A 75 21.29 10.57 -0.58
N GLY A 76 21.18 9.37 -0.02
CA GLY A 76 22.15 8.81 0.93
C GLY A 76 22.02 9.35 2.36
N SER A 77 21.16 10.32 2.63
CA SER A 77 20.97 10.82 4.00
C SER A 77 20.46 9.71 4.91
N ASP A 78 21.09 9.56 6.08
CA ASP A 78 20.70 8.64 7.14
C ASP A 78 19.70 9.26 8.13
N THR A 79 19.54 10.57 8.07
CA THR A 79 18.71 11.35 8.98
C THR A 79 17.86 12.35 8.21
N VAL A 80 16.59 12.46 8.59
CA VAL A 80 15.64 13.46 8.06
C VAL A 80 14.87 14.07 9.22
N THR A 81 14.83 15.40 9.27
CA THR A 81 13.88 16.15 10.11
C THR A 81 12.77 16.67 9.21
N PHE A 82 11.52 16.47 9.64
CA PHE A 82 10.31 16.86 8.92
C PHE A 82 9.33 17.52 9.90
N ALA A 83 9.08 18.80 9.70
CA ALA A 83 8.17 19.59 10.52
C ALA A 83 7.00 20.08 9.65
N PRO A 84 5.88 19.32 9.58
CA PRO A 84 4.72 19.68 8.77
C PRO A 84 4.09 20.97 9.26
N GLN A 85 3.54 21.78 8.36
CA GLN A 85 2.89 23.04 8.70
C GLN A 85 1.39 22.93 8.46
N GLU A 86 0.98 22.78 7.20
CA GLU A 86 -0.42 22.77 6.78
C GLU A 86 -0.60 21.83 5.60
N ILE A 87 -1.60 20.95 5.67
CA ILE A 87 -1.95 20.07 4.54
C ILE A 87 -2.73 20.88 3.50
N ILE A 88 -2.18 21.01 2.30
CA ILE A 88 -2.75 21.79 1.21
C ILE A 88 -3.45 20.85 0.23
N PRO A 89 -4.79 20.81 0.20
CA PRO A 89 -5.50 20.11 -0.87
C PRO A 89 -5.29 20.84 -2.20
N GLY A 90 -5.29 20.11 -3.31
CA GLY A 90 -5.11 20.72 -4.62
C GLY A 90 -4.77 19.73 -5.72
N GLU A 91 -4.31 20.28 -6.85
CA GLU A 91 -3.85 19.51 -7.99
C GLU A 91 -2.33 19.37 -7.97
N TYR A 92 -1.86 18.13 -8.00
CA TYR A 92 -0.44 17.81 -7.94
C TYR A 92 -0.06 16.86 -9.06
N ARG A 93 1.17 17.04 -9.55
CA ARG A 93 1.82 16.10 -10.46
C ARG A 93 3.16 15.70 -9.90
N PHE A 94 3.34 14.40 -9.64
CA PHE A 94 4.59 13.85 -9.14
C PHE A 94 5.17 12.84 -10.11
N GLU A 95 6.39 13.13 -10.58
CA GLU A 95 7.16 12.23 -11.44
C GLU A 95 8.34 11.66 -10.66
N ILE A 96 8.44 10.33 -10.62
CA ILE A 96 9.53 9.64 -9.90
C ILE A 96 10.81 9.63 -10.76
N GLY A 97 10.70 9.85 -12.07
CA GLY A 97 11.83 9.91 -13.02
C GLY A 97 12.45 8.55 -13.36
N THR A 98 11.99 7.46 -12.73
CA THR A 98 12.45 6.08 -12.95
C THR A 98 11.26 5.11 -12.87
N ALA A 99 11.51 3.80 -12.91
CA ALA A 99 10.52 2.77 -12.56
C ALA A 99 10.21 2.66 -11.06
N GLY A 100 10.52 3.68 -10.25
CA GLY A 100 10.08 3.71 -8.85
C GLY A 100 8.56 3.64 -8.74
N SER A 101 8.07 2.97 -7.69
CA SER A 101 6.65 2.62 -7.56
C SER A 101 5.77 3.82 -7.26
N VAL A 102 4.81 4.11 -8.14
CA VAL A 102 3.79 5.14 -7.90
C VAL A 102 2.80 4.72 -6.82
N THR A 103 2.60 3.42 -6.62
CA THR A 103 1.66 2.90 -5.61
C THR A 103 2.19 3.13 -4.20
N LEU A 104 3.50 2.96 -3.97
CA LEU A 104 4.14 3.32 -2.70
C LEU A 104 4.15 4.83 -2.44
N LEU A 105 4.36 5.64 -3.49
CA LEU A 105 4.25 7.09 -3.38
C LEU A 105 2.81 7.49 -3.01
N LEU A 106 1.82 6.91 -3.69
CA LEU A 106 0.40 7.16 -3.38
C LEU A 106 0.07 6.79 -1.94
N GLN A 107 0.50 5.63 -1.45
CA GLN A 107 0.27 5.21 -0.06
C GLN A 107 0.83 6.21 0.96
N ALA A 108 1.93 6.89 0.66
CA ALA A 108 2.48 7.94 1.52
C ALA A 108 1.63 9.22 1.46
N LEU A 109 1.12 9.59 0.29
CA LEU A 109 0.33 10.81 0.08
C LEU A 109 -1.13 10.69 0.55
N LEU A 110 -1.70 9.48 0.55
CA LEU A 110 -3.12 9.28 0.86
C LEU A 110 -3.49 9.73 2.27
N PRO A 111 -2.80 9.35 3.37
CA PRO A 111 -3.20 9.78 4.71
C PRO A 111 -3.35 11.30 4.85
N PRO A 112 -2.35 12.15 4.55
CA PRO A 112 -2.55 13.60 4.67
C PRO A 112 -3.67 14.12 3.77
N LEU A 113 -3.76 13.69 2.52
CA LEU A 113 -4.78 14.22 1.60
C LEU A 113 -6.21 13.80 1.96
N VAL A 114 -6.40 12.58 2.49
CA VAL A 114 -7.69 12.12 3.03
C VAL A 114 -8.07 12.94 4.25
N PHE A 115 -7.16 13.21 5.18
CA PHE A 115 -7.45 14.01 6.38
C PHE A 115 -7.31 15.53 6.17
N SER A 116 -7.30 15.98 4.92
CA SER A 116 -7.22 17.41 4.58
C SER A 116 -8.60 18.09 4.63
N SER A 117 -8.63 19.42 4.45
CA SER A 117 -9.87 20.21 4.43
C SER A 117 -10.59 20.23 3.07
N GLY A 118 -10.03 19.60 2.03
CA GLY A 118 -10.55 19.73 0.67
C GLY A 118 -10.16 18.58 -0.26
N ARG A 119 -10.75 18.59 -1.46
CA ARG A 119 -10.50 17.57 -2.50
C ARG A 119 -9.13 17.75 -3.11
N SER A 120 -8.50 16.64 -3.47
CA SER A 120 -7.21 16.66 -4.18
C SER A 120 -7.24 15.81 -5.44
N ARG A 121 -6.48 16.24 -6.45
CA ARG A 121 -6.21 15.48 -7.68
C ARG A 121 -4.71 15.27 -7.78
N VAL A 122 -4.28 14.03 -7.96
CA VAL A 122 -2.86 13.70 -8.05
C VAL A 122 -2.60 12.87 -9.29
N THR A 123 -1.74 13.36 -10.18
CA THR A 123 -1.20 12.57 -11.29
C THR A 123 0.19 12.06 -10.91
N LEU A 124 0.37 10.74 -10.93
CA LEU A 124 1.61 10.07 -10.58
C LEU A 124 2.23 9.43 -11.81
N VAL A 125 3.52 9.68 -12.03
CA VAL A 125 4.28 9.12 -13.16
C VAL A 125 5.46 8.29 -12.68
N GLY A 126 5.52 7.02 -13.09
CA GLY A 126 6.55 6.08 -12.66
C GLY A 126 6.22 4.61 -12.95
N GLY A 127 6.66 3.70 -12.10
CA GLY A 127 6.33 2.28 -12.18
C GLY A 127 4.95 1.98 -11.56
N THR A 128 4.04 1.36 -12.32
CA THR A 128 2.71 0.95 -11.84
C THR A 128 2.62 -0.55 -11.56
N HIS A 129 3.49 -1.34 -12.20
CA HIS A 129 3.57 -2.79 -12.09
C HIS A 129 5.05 -3.18 -11.97
N VAL A 130 5.62 -2.96 -10.78
CA VAL A 130 7.04 -3.16 -10.51
C VAL A 130 7.26 -4.04 -9.28
N PRO A 131 8.36 -4.82 -9.23
CA PRO A 131 8.64 -5.71 -8.10
C PRO A 131 8.70 -4.97 -6.76
N TRP A 132 8.45 -5.71 -5.68
CA TRP A 132 8.55 -5.21 -4.30
C TRP A 132 7.63 -4.04 -3.98
N SER A 133 6.51 -3.92 -4.70
CA SER A 133 5.44 -2.98 -4.42
C SER A 133 4.09 -3.55 -4.86
N PRO A 134 2.97 -3.13 -4.24
CA PRO A 134 1.64 -3.48 -4.73
C PRO A 134 1.45 -2.97 -6.16
N PRO A 135 0.97 -3.80 -7.11
CA PRO A 135 0.62 -3.31 -8.44
C PRO A 135 -0.60 -2.39 -8.38
N PHE A 136 -0.80 -1.56 -9.40
CA PHE A 136 -1.97 -0.68 -9.50
C PHE A 136 -3.30 -1.43 -9.26
N HIS A 137 -3.45 -2.62 -9.84
CA HIS A 137 -4.68 -3.41 -9.71
C HIS A 137 -4.96 -3.86 -8.28
N TYR A 138 -3.91 -4.10 -7.48
CA TYR A 138 -4.08 -4.37 -6.05
C TYR A 138 -4.65 -3.16 -5.31
N LEU A 139 -4.17 -1.96 -5.63
CA LEU A 139 -4.75 -0.75 -5.06
C LEU A 139 -6.23 -0.62 -5.43
N LYS A 140 -6.54 -0.71 -6.73
CA LYS A 140 -7.88 -0.51 -7.27
C LYS A 140 -8.91 -1.53 -6.77
N GLU A 141 -8.54 -2.81 -6.71
CA GLU A 141 -9.49 -3.91 -6.48
C GLU A 141 -9.49 -4.43 -5.04
N VAL A 142 -8.48 -4.10 -4.22
CA VAL A 142 -8.35 -4.60 -2.84
C VAL A 142 -8.31 -3.44 -1.85
N PHE A 143 -7.24 -2.64 -1.90
CA PHE A 143 -6.97 -1.64 -0.88
C PHE A 143 -8.02 -0.51 -0.85
N LEU A 144 -8.33 0.11 -1.98
CA LEU A 144 -9.29 1.21 -2.04
C LEU A 144 -10.73 0.78 -1.74
N PRO A 145 -11.22 -0.39 -2.20
CA PRO A 145 -12.49 -0.94 -1.75
C PRO A 145 -12.56 -1.14 -0.23
N THR A 146 -11.48 -1.59 0.41
CA THR A 146 -11.44 -1.70 1.88
C THR A 146 -11.48 -0.33 2.56
N LEU A 147 -10.72 0.66 2.06
CA LEU A 147 -10.80 2.04 2.59
C LEU A 147 -12.21 2.65 2.43
N ARG A 148 -12.94 2.30 1.37
CA ARG A 148 -14.33 2.74 1.17
C ARG A 148 -15.26 2.24 2.28
N LEU A 149 -15.03 1.06 2.84
CA LEU A 149 -15.78 0.56 4.01
C LEU A 149 -15.56 1.45 5.25
N MET A 150 -14.40 2.10 5.33
CA MET A 150 -14.06 3.09 6.36
C MET A 150 -14.60 4.50 6.02
N GLY A 151 -15.37 4.64 4.94
CA GLY A 151 -15.93 5.92 4.46
C GLY A 151 -14.97 6.74 3.60
N ILE A 152 -13.81 6.21 3.20
CA ILE A 152 -12.80 6.97 2.44
C ILE A 152 -13.07 6.83 0.94
N GLY A 153 -13.33 7.96 0.27
CA GLY A 153 -13.59 8.03 -1.16
C GLY A 153 -12.34 8.36 -1.98
N ILE A 154 -11.84 7.37 -2.73
CA ILE A 154 -10.70 7.55 -3.65
C ILE A 154 -11.07 6.92 -5.01
N GLU A 155 -10.86 7.68 -6.08
CA GLU A 155 -10.98 7.22 -7.46
C GLU A 155 -9.59 7.14 -8.09
N VAL A 156 -9.33 6.08 -8.84
CA VAL A 156 -8.07 5.89 -9.56
C VAL A 156 -8.30 5.48 -11.01
N GLU A 157 -7.50 6.05 -11.91
CA GLU A 157 -7.49 5.73 -13.34
C GLU A 157 -6.06 5.43 -13.79
N LEU A 158 -5.89 4.35 -14.55
CA LEU A 158 -4.59 3.96 -15.12
C LEU A 158 -4.57 4.28 -16.61
N SER A 159 -4.00 5.42 -16.94
CA SER A 159 -3.88 5.91 -18.32
C SER A 159 -2.74 5.19 -19.07
N ARG A 160 -1.69 4.78 -18.36
CA ARG A 160 -0.55 4.06 -18.96
C ARG A 160 0.12 3.13 -17.95
N TRP A 161 0.49 1.93 -18.38
CA TRP A 161 1.23 0.96 -17.57
C TRP A 161 2.72 1.32 -17.53
N GLY A 162 3.35 1.14 -16.36
CA GLY A 162 4.76 1.43 -16.12
C GLY A 162 5.48 0.19 -15.61
N TRP A 163 6.29 -0.42 -16.48
CA TRP A 163 7.06 -1.63 -16.21
C TRP A 163 8.52 -1.30 -15.87
N TYR A 164 9.13 -2.08 -14.98
CA TYR A 164 10.59 -2.00 -14.78
C TYR A 164 11.34 -2.44 -16.06
N PRO A 165 12.47 -1.81 -16.43
CA PRO A 165 13.17 -0.70 -15.76
C PRO A 165 12.73 0.71 -16.22
N LYS A 166 11.95 0.82 -17.29
CA LYS A 166 11.64 2.11 -17.92
C LYS A 166 10.65 2.97 -17.12
N GLY A 167 9.70 2.33 -16.43
CA GLY A 167 8.60 3.03 -15.76
C GLY A 167 7.69 3.71 -16.78
N GLY A 168 7.39 4.99 -16.54
CA GLY A 168 6.60 5.83 -17.44
C GLY A 168 5.10 5.57 -17.41
N GLY A 169 4.60 4.72 -16.51
CA GLY A 169 3.17 4.58 -16.26
C GLY A 169 2.59 5.85 -15.65
N VAL A 170 1.29 6.06 -15.85
CA VAL A 170 0.56 7.26 -15.44
C VAL A 170 -0.71 6.83 -14.72
N VAL A 171 -0.86 7.29 -13.48
CA VAL A 171 -2.04 7.06 -12.65
C VAL A 171 -2.61 8.41 -12.22
N ASP A 172 -3.89 8.61 -12.50
CA ASP A 172 -4.64 9.77 -12.07
C ASP A 172 -5.51 9.39 -10.88
N VAL A 173 -5.44 10.19 -9.81
CA VAL A 173 -6.10 9.91 -8.54
C VAL A 173 -6.96 11.09 -8.12
N LYS A 174 -8.20 10.84 -7.73
CA LYS A 174 -9.05 11.83 -7.04
C LYS A 174 -9.28 11.37 -5.60
N ILE A 175 -9.12 12.29 -4.67
CA ILE A 175 -9.16 12.01 -3.23
C ILE A 175 -10.20 12.94 -2.60
N GLU A 176 -11.24 12.37 -2.02
CA GLU A 176 -12.21 13.08 -1.21
C GLU A 176 -11.70 13.20 0.24
N PRO A 177 -11.83 14.38 0.88
CA PRO A 177 -11.47 14.52 2.28
C PRO A 177 -12.45 13.74 3.16
N ASN A 178 -11.93 13.11 4.20
CA ASN A 178 -12.72 12.46 5.24
C ASN A 178 -11.99 12.53 6.60
N SER A 179 -12.58 13.28 7.53
CA SER A 179 -12.15 13.37 8.93
C SER A 179 -12.85 12.37 9.86
N ASP A 180 -13.93 11.72 9.40
CA ASP A 180 -14.73 10.75 10.16
C ASP A 180 -14.55 9.35 9.57
N VAL A 181 -13.36 8.78 9.80
CA VAL A 181 -13.03 7.44 9.34
C VAL A 181 -13.71 6.41 10.21
N LYS A 182 -14.57 5.58 9.60
CA LYS A 182 -15.42 4.63 10.30
C LYS A 182 -14.62 3.44 10.83
N PRO A 183 -14.97 2.92 12.03
CA PRO A 183 -14.40 1.68 12.55
C PRO A 183 -14.66 0.52 11.58
N LEU A 184 -13.73 -0.42 11.54
CA LEU A 184 -13.81 -1.59 10.65
C LEU A 184 -13.36 -2.86 11.37
N SER A 185 -14.16 -3.91 11.25
CA SER A 185 -13.87 -5.25 11.76
C SER A 185 -13.85 -6.25 10.61
N LEU A 186 -12.65 -6.75 10.28
CA LEU A 186 -12.40 -7.77 9.25
C LEU A 186 -11.84 -9.02 9.91
N THR A 187 -12.59 -9.65 10.82
CA THR A 187 -12.11 -10.84 11.56
C THR A 187 -12.56 -12.16 10.93
N HIS A 188 -13.60 -12.13 10.10
CA HIS A 188 -14.17 -13.31 9.46
C HIS A 188 -14.40 -13.05 7.98
N ARG A 189 -13.68 -13.77 7.11
CA ARG A 189 -13.80 -13.68 5.65
C ARG A 189 -15.20 -14.01 5.13
N GLY A 190 -15.83 -15.01 5.74
CA GLY A 190 -17.04 -15.64 5.23
C GLY A 190 -16.78 -16.48 3.98
N ARG A 191 -17.86 -16.92 3.32
CA ARG A 191 -17.79 -17.80 2.17
C ARG A 191 -17.19 -17.11 0.94
N LEU A 192 -16.36 -17.85 0.19
CA LEU A 192 -15.89 -17.41 -1.13
C LEU A 192 -17.09 -17.34 -2.11
N LYS A 193 -17.27 -16.18 -2.75
CA LYS A 193 -18.34 -15.95 -3.72
C LYS A 193 -17.86 -16.20 -5.15
N LYS A 194 -16.72 -15.60 -5.52
CA LYS A 194 -16.13 -15.72 -6.84
C LYS A 194 -14.64 -15.39 -6.82
N ILE A 195 -13.92 -15.84 -7.84
CA ILE A 195 -12.56 -15.44 -8.14
C ILE A 195 -12.57 -14.72 -9.48
N ARG A 196 -12.07 -13.49 -9.50
CA ARG A 196 -11.82 -12.74 -10.74
C ARG A 196 -10.34 -12.69 -11.04
N GLY A 197 -9.96 -12.37 -12.27
CA GLY A 197 -8.58 -12.13 -12.61
C GLY A 197 -8.37 -11.34 -13.89
N LEU A 198 -7.15 -10.87 -14.05
CA LEU A 198 -6.67 -10.15 -15.23
C LEU A 198 -5.31 -10.72 -15.62
N SER A 199 -5.21 -11.25 -16.83
CA SER A 199 -3.96 -11.62 -17.50
C SER A 199 -3.61 -10.56 -18.53
N ALA A 200 -2.64 -9.71 -18.21
CA ALA A 200 -2.30 -8.55 -19.01
C ALA A 200 -0.88 -8.61 -19.56
N ILE A 201 -0.70 -8.11 -20.78
CA ILE A 201 0.60 -7.94 -21.41
C ILE A 201 0.73 -6.57 -22.09
N SER A 202 1.96 -6.10 -22.21
CA SER A 202 2.33 -4.95 -23.04
C SER A 202 3.49 -5.35 -23.94
N ASN A 203 3.39 -5.07 -25.24
CA ASN A 203 4.49 -5.26 -26.21
C ASN A 203 5.08 -6.68 -26.20
N LEU A 204 4.23 -7.71 -26.03
CA LEU A 204 4.59 -9.14 -26.03
C LEU A 204 3.60 -9.93 -26.88
N PRO A 205 3.97 -11.15 -27.34
CA PRO A 205 3.05 -12.02 -28.06
C PRO A 205 1.81 -12.39 -27.24
N GLY A 206 0.62 -12.33 -27.86
CA GLY A 206 -0.67 -12.61 -27.21
C GLY A 206 -0.74 -13.95 -26.46
N HIS A 207 -0.05 -14.98 -26.96
CA HIS A 207 -0.03 -16.30 -26.35
C HIS A 207 0.51 -16.30 -24.90
N VAL A 208 1.28 -15.29 -24.49
CA VAL A 208 1.77 -15.16 -23.10
C VAL A 208 0.60 -14.98 -22.13
N ALA A 209 -0.32 -14.07 -22.44
CA ALA A 209 -1.49 -13.80 -21.60
C ALA A 209 -2.44 -15.00 -21.55
N HIS A 210 -2.62 -15.71 -22.68
CA HIS A 210 -3.41 -16.94 -22.75
C HIS A 210 -2.81 -18.04 -21.89
N ARG A 211 -1.49 -18.29 -21.99
CA ARG A 211 -0.81 -19.32 -21.19
C ARG A 211 -0.93 -19.05 -19.68
N GLN A 212 -0.79 -17.78 -19.26
CA GLN A 212 -1.00 -17.37 -17.88
C GLN A 212 -2.43 -17.69 -17.40
N ARG A 213 -3.44 -17.24 -18.16
CA ARG A 213 -4.86 -17.46 -17.87
C ARG A 213 -5.20 -18.94 -17.79
N ASP A 214 -4.84 -19.70 -18.83
CA ASP A 214 -5.25 -21.09 -18.98
C ASP A 214 -4.60 -21.99 -17.92
N TYR A 215 -3.35 -21.68 -17.53
CA TYR A 215 -2.72 -22.34 -16.39
C TYR A 215 -3.50 -22.05 -15.10
N ALA A 216 -3.81 -20.78 -14.82
CA ALA A 216 -4.51 -20.38 -13.60
C ALA A 216 -5.91 -21.00 -13.52
N LEU A 217 -6.70 -20.94 -14.59
CA LEU A 217 -8.03 -21.55 -14.66
C LEU A 217 -7.97 -23.06 -14.36
N ARG A 218 -7.05 -23.79 -15.02
CA ARG A 218 -6.90 -25.24 -14.82
C ARG A 218 -6.50 -25.61 -13.40
N ARG A 219 -5.70 -24.78 -12.73
CA ARG A 219 -5.23 -25.06 -11.37
C ARG A 219 -6.29 -24.72 -10.34
N ILE A 220 -6.88 -23.53 -10.40
CA ILE A 220 -7.92 -23.08 -9.47
C ILE A 220 -9.13 -24.02 -9.52
N ALA A 221 -9.57 -24.44 -10.72
CA ALA A 221 -10.73 -25.33 -10.87
C ALA A 221 -10.58 -26.72 -10.21
N ARG A 222 -9.38 -27.11 -9.78
CA ARG A 222 -9.17 -28.38 -9.06
C ARG A 222 -9.57 -28.30 -7.59
N ASP A 223 -9.41 -27.12 -6.99
CA ASP A 223 -9.45 -26.95 -5.53
C ASP A 223 -10.62 -26.08 -5.05
N THR A 224 -11.40 -25.52 -5.97
CA THR A 224 -12.60 -24.73 -5.62
C THR A 224 -13.76 -24.96 -6.57
N SER A 225 -14.97 -24.93 -6.02
CA SER A 225 -16.23 -24.89 -6.75
C SER A 225 -16.72 -23.47 -7.06
N ALA A 226 -15.96 -22.45 -6.66
CA ALA A 226 -16.31 -21.06 -6.93
C ALA A 226 -16.27 -20.74 -8.42
N THR A 227 -17.08 -19.77 -8.86
CA THR A 227 -16.98 -19.20 -10.21
C THR A 227 -15.63 -18.52 -10.38
N VAL A 228 -14.91 -18.84 -11.45
CA VAL A 228 -13.60 -18.27 -11.77
C VAL A 228 -13.65 -17.63 -13.15
N GLU A 229 -13.36 -16.34 -13.21
CA GLU A 229 -13.32 -15.56 -14.45
C GLU A 229 -11.98 -14.82 -14.54
N ILE A 230 -11.24 -15.00 -15.63
CA ILE A 230 -9.96 -14.31 -15.83
C ILE A 230 -9.95 -13.66 -17.22
N GLU A 231 -9.98 -12.33 -17.23
CA GLU A 231 -9.94 -11.51 -18.44
C GLU A 231 -8.53 -11.49 -19.05
N ILE A 232 -8.46 -11.27 -20.36
CA ILE A 232 -7.19 -11.07 -21.07
C ILE A 232 -7.13 -9.63 -21.58
N LEU A 233 -6.04 -8.95 -21.25
CA LEU A 233 -5.69 -7.65 -21.83
C LEU A 233 -4.41 -7.80 -22.66
N GLN A 234 -4.56 -7.92 -23.98
CA GLN A 234 -3.45 -8.18 -24.89
C GLN A 234 -2.61 -6.94 -25.23
N ASP A 235 -3.17 -5.75 -25.04
CA ASP A 235 -2.51 -4.49 -25.38
C ASP A 235 -2.69 -3.46 -24.26
N ALA A 236 -2.06 -3.73 -23.11
CA ALA A 236 -1.96 -2.75 -22.05
C ALA A 236 -1.00 -1.62 -22.50
N PRO A 237 -1.44 -0.35 -22.59
CA PRO A 237 -0.62 0.72 -23.15
C PRO A 237 0.60 0.96 -22.26
N ALA A 238 1.81 0.76 -22.81
CA ALA A 238 3.06 0.95 -22.09
C ALA A 238 4.24 1.26 -23.01
N ILE A 239 5.26 1.93 -22.45
CA ILE A 239 6.55 2.17 -23.13
C ILE A 239 7.41 0.89 -23.13
N GLY A 240 7.33 0.11 -22.06
CA GLY A 240 8.11 -1.11 -21.84
C GLY A 240 7.35 -2.38 -22.21
N GLN A 241 8.08 -3.50 -22.19
CA GLN A 241 7.49 -4.83 -22.25
C GLN A 241 7.15 -5.31 -20.83
N GLY A 242 6.04 -6.03 -20.68
CA GLY A 242 5.66 -6.60 -19.39
C GLY A 242 4.52 -7.60 -19.53
N SER A 243 4.45 -8.52 -18.57
CA SER A 243 3.32 -9.42 -18.40
C SER A 243 2.95 -9.49 -16.92
N PHE A 244 1.68 -9.76 -16.65
CA PHE A 244 1.12 -9.67 -15.31
C PHE A 244 -0.09 -10.58 -15.20
N LEU A 245 -0.16 -11.37 -14.13
CA LEU A 245 -1.39 -12.01 -13.73
C LEU A 245 -1.81 -11.44 -12.39
N PHE A 246 -3.08 -11.07 -12.27
CA PHE A 246 -3.72 -10.69 -11.03
C PHE A 246 -4.97 -11.53 -10.81
N LEU A 247 -5.17 -11.98 -9.58
CA LEU A 247 -6.32 -12.74 -9.13
C LEU A 247 -6.92 -12.02 -7.92
N VAL A 248 -8.24 -11.96 -7.86
CA VAL A 248 -9.01 -11.35 -6.77
C VAL A 248 -9.96 -12.40 -6.22
N ALA A 249 -9.83 -12.72 -4.94
CA ALA A 249 -10.79 -13.53 -4.21
C ALA A 249 -11.84 -12.61 -3.57
N GLU A 250 -13.10 -12.77 -3.93
CA GLU A 250 -14.22 -12.05 -3.32
C GLU A 250 -15.00 -12.96 -2.40
N SER A 251 -15.04 -12.60 -1.13
CA SER A 251 -15.78 -13.30 -0.09
C SER A 251 -16.94 -12.44 0.43
N GLU A 252 -17.68 -12.95 1.41
CA GLU A 252 -18.79 -12.23 2.02
C GLU A 252 -18.37 -10.90 2.65
N ASN A 253 -17.26 -10.91 3.39
CA ASN A 253 -16.83 -9.77 4.19
C ASN A 253 -15.45 -9.24 3.81
N GLY A 254 -14.78 -9.85 2.84
CA GLY A 254 -13.39 -9.55 2.50
C GLY A 254 -13.11 -9.66 1.01
N VAL A 255 -12.09 -8.93 0.58
CA VAL A 255 -11.49 -9.03 -0.74
C VAL A 255 -9.98 -9.16 -0.55
N ALA A 256 -9.35 -10.03 -1.33
CA ALA A 256 -7.91 -10.25 -1.30
C ALA A 256 -7.37 -10.39 -2.72
N GLY A 257 -6.15 -9.90 -2.94
CA GLY A 257 -5.53 -9.86 -4.27
C GLY A 257 -4.17 -10.53 -4.31
N PHE A 258 -3.92 -11.28 -5.38
CA PHE A 258 -2.70 -12.05 -5.57
C PHE A 258 -2.16 -11.80 -6.96
N SER A 259 -0.87 -11.51 -7.07
CA SER A 259 -0.29 -11.12 -8.34
C SER A 259 1.09 -11.70 -8.56
N SER A 260 1.45 -11.87 -9.82
CA SER A 260 2.83 -12.12 -10.21
C SER A 260 3.17 -11.36 -11.48
N LEU A 261 4.42 -10.88 -11.53
CA LEU A 261 5.00 -10.19 -12.66
C LEU A 261 5.82 -11.17 -13.51
N GLY A 262 5.71 -11.01 -14.83
CA GLY A 262 6.66 -11.57 -15.76
C GLY A 262 8.01 -10.88 -15.69
N ARG A 263 9.05 -11.62 -16.08
CA ARG A 263 10.39 -11.11 -16.29
C ARG A 263 11.06 -11.90 -17.39
N ARG A 264 12.09 -11.33 -18.00
CA ARG A 264 12.87 -12.02 -19.05
C ARG A 264 13.33 -13.39 -18.54
N GLY A 265 13.04 -14.44 -19.32
CA GLY A 265 13.40 -15.83 -19.01
C GLY A 265 12.45 -16.56 -18.06
N LYS A 266 11.44 -15.91 -17.47
CA LYS A 266 10.42 -16.57 -16.64
C LYS A 266 9.24 -17.04 -17.50
N PRO A 267 8.89 -18.34 -17.50
CA PRO A 267 7.74 -18.85 -18.24
C PRO A 267 6.41 -18.23 -17.78
N ALA A 268 5.45 -18.13 -18.71
CA ALA A 268 4.10 -17.64 -18.45
C ALA A 268 3.38 -18.46 -17.36
N GLU A 269 3.56 -19.78 -17.37
CA GLU A 269 3.00 -20.70 -16.38
C GLU A 269 3.61 -20.47 -15.00
N GLU A 270 4.90 -20.13 -14.90
CA GLU A 270 5.51 -19.83 -13.61
C GLU A 270 4.96 -18.52 -13.04
N VAL A 271 4.67 -17.53 -13.89
CA VAL A 271 3.96 -16.31 -13.46
C VAL A 271 2.57 -16.67 -12.92
N ALA A 272 1.84 -17.54 -13.63
CA ALA A 272 0.52 -17.96 -13.18
C ALA A 272 0.57 -18.77 -11.89
N LYS A 273 1.51 -19.71 -11.79
CA LYS A 273 1.74 -20.56 -10.63
C LYS A 273 1.98 -19.74 -9.37
N GLU A 274 2.89 -18.77 -9.39
CA GLU A 274 3.16 -17.93 -8.22
C GLU A 274 1.90 -17.19 -7.71
N ALA A 275 1.10 -16.61 -8.61
CA ALA A 275 -0.11 -15.90 -8.22
C ALA A 275 -1.18 -16.87 -7.65
N VAL A 276 -1.31 -18.06 -8.24
CA VAL A 276 -2.24 -19.09 -7.80
C VAL A 276 -1.82 -19.69 -6.45
N GLU A 277 -0.53 -19.93 -6.23
CA GLU A 277 -0.02 -20.46 -4.95
C GLU A 277 -0.29 -19.48 -3.80
N CYS A 278 -0.15 -18.18 -4.02
CA CYS A 278 -0.55 -17.18 -3.01
C CYS A 278 -2.05 -17.16 -2.74
N LEU A 279 -2.89 -17.36 -3.78
CA LEU A 279 -4.34 -17.50 -3.63
C LEU A 279 -4.69 -18.76 -2.83
N GLU A 280 -4.09 -19.90 -3.17
CA GLU A 280 -4.25 -21.19 -2.47
C GLU A 280 -3.86 -21.05 -0.98
N GLU A 281 -2.72 -20.41 -0.68
CA GLU A 281 -2.28 -20.13 0.71
C GLU A 281 -3.32 -19.30 1.47
N TYR A 282 -3.90 -18.28 0.83
CA TYR A 282 -4.94 -17.46 1.45
C TYR A 282 -6.23 -18.25 1.71
N LEU A 283 -6.72 -18.96 0.71
CA LEU A 283 -7.97 -19.75 0.79
C LEU A 283 -7.85 -20.90 1.81
N GLY A 284 -6.66 -21.47 1.97
CA GLY A 284 -6.36 -22.50 2.97
C GLY A 284 -6.23 -22.00 4.41
N SER A 285 -6.43 -20.70 4.67
CA SER A 285 -6.33 -20.10 6.00
C SER A 285 -7.63 -19.41 6.43
N ASP A 286 -7.76 -19.06 7.71
CA ASP A 286 -8.92 -18.35 8.26
C ASP A 286 -8.77 -16.82 8.27
N GLY A 287 -7.68 -16.27 7.71
CA GLY A 287 -7.47 -14.83 7.67
C GLY A 287 -8.49 -14.12 6.76
N CYS A 288 -9.09 -13.04 7.25
CA CYS A 288 -10.00 -12.22 6.46
C CYS A 288 -9.26 -11.36 5.44
N VAL A 289 -8.15 -10.74 5.85
CA VAL A 289 -7.31 -9.93 4.97
C VAL A 289 -6.05 -10.69 4.57
N ASP A 290 -5.52 -10.39 3.38
CA ASP A 290 -4.21 -10.88 2.99
C ASP A 290 -3.08 -10.11 3.73
N PRO A 291 -1.84 -10.63 3.71
CA PRO A 291 -0.73 -10.06 4.47
C PRO A 291 -0.33 -8.64 4.06
N PHE A 292 -0.59 -8.23 2.81
CA PHE A 292 -0.25 -6.89 2.31
C PHE A 292 -1.32 -5.87 2.68
N LEU A 293 -2.61 -6.25 2.61
CA LEU A 293 -3.69 -5.38 3.04
C LEU A 293 -3.56 -5.06 4.53
N ALA A 294 -3.18 -6.07 5.33
CA ALA A 294 -2.99 -5.94 6.77
C ALA A 294 -2.06 -4.77 7.15
N ASP A 295 -0.88 -4.64 6.53
CA ASP A 295 0.03 -3.54 6.86
C ASP A 295 -0.42 -2.19 6.29
N GLN A 296 -1.11 -2.19 5.15
CA GLN A 296 -1.57 -0.97 4.47
C GLN A 296 -2.72 -0.26 5.19
N LEU A 297 -3.53 -0.98 5.95
CA LEU A 297 -4.64 -0.39 6.70
C LEU A 297 -4.18 0.35 7.97
N VAL A 298 -3.04 -0.06 8.55
CA VAL A 298 -2.58 0.43 9.86
C VAL A 298 -2.46 1.96 9.94
N PRO A 299 -1.90 2.69 8.94
CA PRO A 299 -1.83 4.15 9.01
C PRO A 299 -3.22 4.81 9.14
N PHE A 300 -4.23 4.29 8.44
CA PHE A 300 -5.59 4.84 8.50
C PHE A 300 -6.28 4.49 9.82
N MET A 301 -6.13 3.26 10.30
CA MET A 301 -6.66 2.82 11.60
C MET A 301 -6.08 3.65 12.75
N GLY A 302 -4.77 3.94 12.69
CA GLY A 302 -4.07 4.79 13.65
C GLY A 302 -4.53 6.24 13.70
N LEU A 303 -5.01 6.77 12.58
CA LEU A 303 -5.48 8.15 12.45
C LEU A 303 -6.97 8.31 12.75
N ALA A 304 -7.75 7.25 12.60
CA ALA A 304 -9.21 7.26 12.67
C ALA A 304 -9.81 7.41 14.08
N GLN A 305 -9.02 7.33 15.16
CA GLN A 305 -9.50 7.43 16.55
C GLN A 305 -10.68 6.52 16.90
N ALA A 306 -10.77 5.36 16.25
CA ALA A 306 -11.82 4.37 16.42
C ALA A 306 -11.21 2.97 16.64
N ASP A 307 -12.03 2.03 17.10
CA ASP A 307 -11.57 0.66 17.30
C ASP A 307 -11.56 -0.10 15.97
N PHE A 308 -10.48 -0.83 15.73
CA PHE A 308 -10.29 -1.63 14.53
C PHE A 308 -9.85 -3.04 14.89
N SER A 309 -10.30 -4.02 14.09
CA SER A 309 -9.75 -5.36 14.21
C SER A 309 -9.72 -6.07 12.86
N PHE A 310 -8.73 -6.93 12.67
CA PHE A 310 -8.67 -7.81 11.51
C PHE A 310 -7.91 -9.10 11.80
N THR A 311 -8.18 -10.12 11.01
CA THR A 311 -7.38 -11.36 10.95
C THR A 311 -6.62 -11.41 9.63
N THR A 312 -5.35 -11.78 9.68
CA THR A 312 -4.49 -11.95 8.52
C THR A 312 -3.94 -13.37 8.44
N THR A 313 -3.69 -13.82 7.22
CA THR A 313 -3.09 -15.14 6.95
C THR A 313 -1.62 -15.19 7.40
N ARG A 314 -0.96 -14.03 7.48
CA ARG A 314 0.43 -13.92 7.93
C ARG A 314 0.72 -12.57 8.58
N ILE A 315 1.21 -12.60 9.83
CA ILE A 315 1.82 -11.43 10.48
C ILE A 315 3.19 -11.19 9.83
N THR A 316 3.29 -10.11 9.06
CA THR A 316 4.53 -9.68 8.40
C THR A 316 5.36 -8.74 9.27
N GLU A 317 6.64 -8.60 8.95
CA GLU A 317 7.47 -7.60 9.62
C GLU A 317 7.04 -6.17 9.23
N HIS A 318 6.60 -5.95 7.98
CA HIS A 318 5.96 -4.71 7.52
C HIS A 318 4.76 -4.31 8.40
N LEU A 319 3.89 -5.27 8.74
CA LEU A 319 2.74 -5.06 9.62
C LEU A 319 3.18 -4.62 11.02
N LEU A 320 4.07 -5.39 11.64
CA LEU A 320 4.59 -5.08 12.98
C LEU A 320 5.30 -3.72 13.01
N THR A 321 6.06 -3.41 11.97
CA THR A 321 6.73 -2.12 11.81
C THR A 321 5.72 -0.97 11.73
N ASN A 322 4.67 -1.09 10.93
CA ASN A 322 3.64 -0.05 10.83
C ASN A 322 2.88 0.15 12.14
N LEU A 323 2.53 -0.95 12.83
CA LEU A 323 1.87 -0.87 14.14
C LEU A 323 2.74 -0.10 15.14
N TRP A 324 4.03 -0.45 15.21
CA TRP A 324 4.98 0.22 16.08
C TRP A 324 5.14 1.72 15.75
N VAL A 325 5.25 2.08 14.45
CA VAL A 325 5.37 3.49 14.02
C VAL A 325 4.16 4.29 14.50
N VAL A 326 2.95 3.80 14.25
CA VAL A 326 1.72 4.50 14.64
C VAL A 326 1.64 4.65 16.17
N GLN A 327 2.06 3.65 16.94
CA GLN A 327 2.13 3.74 18.41
C GLN A 327 3.11 4.82 18.93
N GLN A 328 4.09 5.26 18.14
CA GLN A 328 4.97 6.37 18.53
C GLN A 328 4.24 7.73 18.52
N PHE A 329 3.19 7.85 17.71
CA PHE A 329 2.42 9.09 17.58
C PHE A 329 1.22 9.15 18.52
N PHE A 330 0.61 8.00 18.81
CA PHE A 330 -0.68 7.94 19.49
C PHE A 330 -0.65 6.94 20.66
N ASN A 331 -1.37 7.27 21.73
CA ASN A 331 -1.55 6.37 22.87
C ASN A 331 -2.55 5.25 22.53
N LEU A 332 -2.05 4.23 21.85
CA LEU A 332 -2.81 3.11 21.29
C LEU A 332 -2.48 1.81 21.99
N ASN A 333 -3.52 1.07 22.36
CA ASN A 333 -3.36 -0.33 22.75
C ASN A 333 -3.48 -1.19 21.48
N VAL A 334 -2.38 -1.88 21.14
CA VAL A 334 -2.34 -2.81 20.02
C VAL A 334 -2.25 -4.22 20.59
N LEU A 335 -3.33 -4.98 20.44
CA LEU A 335 -3.36 -6.39 20.81
C LEU A 335 -3.03 -7.23 19.57
N THR A 336 -1.97 -8.02 19.67
CA THR A 336 -1.53 -8.93 18.61
C THR A 336 -1.61 -10.36 19.12
N SER A 337 -2.46 -11.17 18.49
CA SER A 337 -2.58 -12.61 18.76
C SER A 337 -2.04 -13.39 17.57
N GLY A 338 -0.98 -14.18 17.78
CA GLY A 338 -0.28 -14.92 16.73
C GLY A 338 1.23 -14.69 16.80
N LYS A 339 1.97 -15.29 15.87
CA LYS A 339 3.43 -15.13 15.76
C LYS A 339 3.79 -14.60 14.38
N LYS A 340 4.88 -13.82 14.29
CA LYS A 340 5.47 -13.41 13.01
C LYS A 340 5.65 -14.62 12.09
N GLY A 341 5.22 -14.48 10.84
CA GLY A 341 5.27 -15.54 9.83
C GLY A 341 4.09 -16.50 9.84
N GLY A 342 3.22 -16.47 10.86
CA GLY A 342 1.99 -17.26 10.93
C GLY A 342 0.73 -16.39 10.90
N PRO A 343 -0.46 -17.02 10.86
CA PRO A 343 -1.73 -16.29 10.92
C PRO A 343 -1.86 -15.53 12.24
N GLY A 344 -2.67 -14.48 12.24
CA GLY A 344 -2.87 -13.70 13.43
C GLY A 344 -4.05 -12.75 13.39
N ARG A 345 -4.38 -12.23 14.57
CA ARG A 345 -5.42 -11.24 14.81
C ARG A 345 -4.79 -9.99 15.40
N ILE A 346 -5.19 -8.85 14.86
CA ILE A 346 -4.76 -7.52 15.30
C ILE A 346 -6.00 -6.77 15.78
N GLU A 347 -5.90 -6.13 16.95
CA GLU A 347 -6.90 -5.19 17.44
C GLU A 347 -6.22 -3.89 17.86
N LEU A 348 -6.73 -2.76 17.36
CA LEU A 348 -6.30 -1.42 17.74
C LEU A 348 -7.43 -0.79 18.55
N ARG A 349 -7.13 -0.39 19.78
CA ARG A 349 -8.06 0.31 20.67
C ARG A 349 -7.45 1.61 21.18
N PHE A 350 -8.20 2.70 21.11
CA PHE A 350 -7.76 4.00 21.60
C PHE A 350 -8.02 4.11 23.11
N LEU A 351 -6.97 4.35 23.91
CA LEU A 351 -7.07 4.36 25.37
C LEU A 351 -7.78 5.61 25.92
N LYS A 352 -7.78 6.73 25.16
CA LYS A 352 -8.59 7.94 25.36
C LYS A 352 -8.74 8.63 23.99
N LYS A 353 -9.94 9.11 23.62
CA LYS A 353 -10.09 9.99 22.44
C LYS A 353 -9.28 11.28 22.70
N PRO A 354 -8.20 11.58 21.95
CA PRO A 354 -7.60 12.90 22.04
C PRO A 354 -8.66 13.95 21.67
N ARG A 355 -8.79 15.00 22.49
CA ARG A 355 -9.66 16.13 22.16
C ARG A 355 -9.10 16.82 20.91
N ASN A 356 -9.79 16.64 19.78
CA ASN A 356 -9.66 17.33 18.49
C ASN A 356 -8.26 17.24 17.80
N LEU A 357 -8.23 16.69 16.56
CA LEU A 357 -7.09 16.78 15.61
C LEU A 357 -7.29 17.93 14.61
#